data_AF-A0A7S2CGQ9-F1
#
_entry.id   AF-A0A7S2CGQ9-F1
#
_cell.length_a   1.000
_cell.length_b   1.000
_cell.length_c   1.000
_cell.angle_alpha   90.00
_cell.angle_beta   90.00
_cell.angle_gamma   90.00
#
_symmetry.space_group_name_H-M   'P 1'
#
loop_
_entity.id
_entity.type
_entity.pdbx_description
1 polymer ?
#
loop_
_entity_poly.entity_id
_entity_poly.type
_entity_poly.pdbx_seq_one_letter_code
_entity_poly.pdbx_strand_id
1 'polypeptide(L)'
;TYYHHSATGQLALDPPPQMVAGDKGEWCWVEDEAEGWTATLKAKAPAGKKTLPLTRTALDRPIVDDLVMLDEITEGLICHTLRKRYETDSFYTCVGTILIALNPYTYFPIYSPVHMSDYRHPGNRRLAPHVFQVAAAAHTALALEGSDQAVLISGESGAGKTEATKHCLAFLAEIAGSDNAIETQVLNATPLLEAFGNAKTQRNNNSSRFGRWIEVHFGPSGTISSARIDQYLLEKSRVVHQAVGERSYHIMYSLCESKMGERLGLRHPSEHRLLKGSTCYDVEGRDEAAEHARVEVAMEGLGFARSEVVEIFQYLAGIILAGDLEFAGSASTHVEDPASPKPSGLLSSIASLG
;
A
#
# COMPACT_ATOMS: atom_id res chain seq x y z
N THR A 1 -1.39 -22.29 -15.44
CA THR A 1 -0.53 -22.35 -14.24
C THR A 1 0.91 -22.46 -14.67
N TYR A 2 1.77 -21.58 -14.19
CA TYR A 2 3.21 -21.55 -14.46
C TYR A 2 3.94 -21.55 -13.12
N TYR A 3 4.80 -22.52 -12.86
CA TYR A 3 5.80 -22.43 -11.79
C TYR A 3 7.12 -21.97 -12.42
N HIS A 4 7.65 -20.84 -11.95
CA HIS A 4 8.93 -20.33 -12.40
C HIS A 4 10.04 -20.88 -11.50
N HIS A 5 10.78 -21.86 -12.01
CA HIS A 5 11.93 -22.42 -11.33
C HIS A 5 13.13 -21.45 -11.44
N SER A 6 13.42 -20.69 -10.38
CA SER A 6 14.40 -19.58 -10.40
C SER A 6 15.83 -20.00 -10.81
N ALA A 7 16.19 -21.27 -10.64
CA ALA A 7 17.49 -21.82 -11.01
C ALA A 7 17.60 -22.29 -12.48
N THR A 8 16.48 -22.58 -13.16
CA THR A 8 16.50 -23.22 -14.50
C THR A 8 15.62 -22.53 -15.54
N GLY A 9 14.75 -21.60 -15.14
CA GLY A 9 13.90 -20.81 -16.04
C GLY A 9 12.83 -21.62 -16.78
N GLN A 10 12.65 -22.91 -16.46
CA GLN A 10 11.67 -23.76 -17.12
C GLN A 10 10.34 -23.80 -16.39
N LEU A 11 9.28 -23.87 -17.19
CA LEU A 11 7.89 -23.98 -16.79
C LEU A 11 7.49 -25.46 -16.87
N ALA A 12 7.40 -26.15 -15.73
CA ALA A 12 7.04 -27.57 -15.68
C ALA A 12 5.66 -27.78 -15.05
N LEU A 13 4.92 -28.78 -15.57
CA LEU A 13 3.48 -28.95 -15.43
C LEU A 13 3.02 -29.90 -14.31
N ASP A 14 3.93 -30.56 -13.60
CA ASP A 14 3.52 -31.67 -12.72
C ASP A 14 3.83 -31.43 -11.23
N PRO A 15 2.90 -31.78 -10.32
CA PRO A 15 3.18 -31.87 -8.89
C PRO A 15 4.35 -32.86 -8.66
N PRO A 16 5.11 -32.73 -7.54
CA PRO A 16 6.21 -33.64 -7.26
C PRO A 16 5.75 -35.10 -7.40
N PRO A 17 6.49 -35.98 -8.11
CA PRO A 17 6.11 -37.38 -8.37
C PRO A 17 5.74 -38.20 -7.13
N GLN A 18 6.09 -37.69 -5.95
CA GLN A 18 5.89 -38.28 -4.63
C GLN A 18 4.43 -38.19 -4.13
N MET A 19 3.59 -37.32 -4.71
CA MET A 19 2.17 -37.21 -4.33
C MET A 19 1.24 -38.21 -5.06
N VAL A 20 1.69 -38.83 -6.15
CA VAL A 20 0.87 -39.75 -6.97
C VAL A 20 1.17 -41.23 -6.67
N ALA A 21 2.34 -41.54 -6.11
CA ALA A 21 2.65 -42.87 -5.63
C ALA A 21 2.06 -43.07 -4.22
N GLY A 22 1.46 -44.22 -3.94
CA GLY A 22 1.01 -44.60 -2.59
C GLY A 22 2.14 -44.81 -1.59
N ASP A 23 3.07 -43.86 -1.48
CA ASP A 23 4.24 -43.86 -0.62
C ASP A 23 3.77 -44.00 0.84
N LYS A 24 4.02 -45.17 1.41
CA LYS A 24 3.73 -45.52 2.80
C LYS A 24 4.86 -44.97 3.67
N GLY A 25 4.53 -44.13 4.65
CA GLY A 25 5.51 -43.60 5.60
C GLY A 25 5.00 -42.38 6.38
N GLU A 26 5.77 -41.94 7.37
CA GLU A 26 5.53 -40.71 8.12
C GLU A 26 5.92 -39.50 7.23
N TRP A 27 4.96 -38.61 6.98
CA TRP A 27 5.16 -37.39 6.20
C TRP A 27 5.56 -36.24 7.13
N CYS A 28 6.34 -35.31 6.59
CA CYS A 28 6.70 -34.07 7.28
C CYS A 28 6.78 -32.91 6.29
N TRP A 29 6.56 -31.71 6.80
CA TRP A 29 7.04 -30.50 6.12
C TRP A 29 8.54 -30.37 6.34
N VAL A 30 9.27 -29.97 5.31
CA VAL A 30 10.68 -29.61 5.39
C VAL A 30 10.90 -28.21 4.83
N GLU A 31 11.76 -27.45 5.49
CA GLU A 31 12.11 -26.11 5.08
C GLU A 31 12.80 -26.12 3.71
N ASP A 32 12.37 -25.22 2.84
CA ASP A 32 12.91 -25.05 1.49
C ASP A 32 13.22 -23.58 1.22
N GLU A 33 14.38 -23.29 0.65
CA GLU A 33 14.80 -21.90 0.42
C GLU A 33 13.95 -21.20 -0.65
N ALA A 34 13.43 -21.95 -1.63
CA ALA A 34 12.63 -21.40 -2.73
C ALA A 34 11.14 -21.39 -2.37
N GLU A 35 10.65 -22.49 -1.81
CA GLU A 35 9.23 -22.72 -1.57
C GLU A 35 8.79 -22.44 -0.12
N GLY A 36 9.72 -22.10 0.78
CA GLY A 36 9.50 -21.98 2.22
C GLY A 36 9.31 -23.34 2.90
N TRP A 37 8.30 -24.10 2.47
CA TRP A 37 7.96 -25.43 2.98
C TRP A 37 7.54 -26.38 1.86
N THR A 38 8.08 -27.59 1.90
CA THR A 38 7.70 -28.68 0.98
C THR A 38 7.31 -29.94 1.75
N ALA A 39 6.34 -30.70 1.24
CA ALA A 39 5.92 -31.96 1.83
C ALA A 39 6.82 -33.10 1.34
N THR A 40 7.37 -33.89 2.24
CA THR A 40 8.15 -35.09 1.88
C THR A 40 8.01 -36.19 2.92
N LEU A 41 8.48 -37.40 2.60
CA LEU A 41 8.61 -38.47 3.59
C LEU A 41 9.75 -38.13 4.54
N LYS A 42 9.55 -38.35 5.84
CA LYS A 42 10.55 -38.08 6.89
C LYS A 42 11.89 -38.78 6.64
N ALA A 43 11.87 -39.98 6.05
CA ALA A 43 13.07 -40.71 5.65
C ALA A 43 13.86 -40.07 4.49
N LYS A 44 13.22 -39.21 3.70
CA LYS A 44 13.81 -38.46 2.58
C LYS A 44 14.16 -37.02 2.94
N ALA A 45 13.85 -36.58 4.16
CA ALA A 45 14.15 -35.21 4.60
C ALA A 45 15.67 -34.99 4.69
N PRO A 46 16.21 -33.91 4.07
CA PRO A 46 17.62 -33.57 4.19
C PRO A 46 18.07 -33.38 5.64
N ALA A 47 19.22 -33.96 6.00
CA ALA A 47 19.78 -33.83 7.34
C ALA A 47 20.10 -32.36 7.67
N GLY A 48 19.75 -31.92 8.88
CA GLY A 48 20.02 -30.56 9.36
C GLY A 48 18.98 -29.50 9.00
N LYS A 49 17.95 -29.84 8.19
CA LYS A 49 16.84 -28.92 7.91
C LYS A 49 15.72 -29.00 8.97
N LYS A 50 15.06 -27.88 9.24
CA LYS A 50 13.88 -27.83 10.12
C LYS A 50 12.75 -28.68 9.50
N THR A 51 12.12 -29.52 10.32
CA THR A 51 10.96 -30.32 9.92
C THR A 51 9.79 -30.06 10.84
N LEU A 52 8.57 -30.09 10.29
CA LEU A 52 7.31 -29.98 11.04
C LEU A 52 6.42 -31.19 10.76
N PRO A 53 5.55 -31.59 11.71
CA PRO A 53 4.63 -32.70 11.50
C PRO A 53 3.69 -32.41 10.33
N LEU A 54 3.37 -33.47 9.58
CA LEU A 54 2.41 -33.43 8.49
C LEU A 54 1.64 -34.75 8.45
N THR A 55 0.37 -34.71 8.85
CA THR A 55 -0.53 -35.83 8.59
C THR A 55 -0.95 -35.82 7.12
N ARG A 56 -0.71 -36.91 6.38
CA ARG A 56 -1.01 -36.99 4.93
C ARG A 56 -2.45 -36.60 4.59
N THR A 57 -3.42 -36.99 5.42
CA THR A 57 -4.83 -36.65 5.22
C THR A 57 -5.09 -35.14 5.23
N ALA A 58 -4.21 -34.33 5.83
CA ALA A 58 -4.31 -32.87 5.78
C ALA A 58 -4.09 -32.30 4.37
N LEU A 59 -3.34 -33.00 3.50
CA LEU A 59 -3.16 -32.62 2.09
C LEU A 59 -4.33 -33.04 1.20
N ASP A 60 -5.04 -34.10 1.58
CA ASP A 60 -6.17 -34.63 0.82
C ASP A 60 -7.48 -33.88 1.13
N ARG A 61 -7.47 -33.00 2.14
CA ARG A 61 -8.66 -32.24 2.55
C ARG A 61 -8.92 -31.04 1.65
N PRO A 62 -10.20 -30.63 1.52
CA PRO A 62 -10.53 -29.37 0.86
C PRO A 62 -9.82 -28.19 1.51
N ILE A 63 -9.32 -27.29 0.68
CA ILE A 63 -8.71 -26.04 1.12
C ILE A 63 -9.75 -25.19 1.84
N VAL A 64 -9.46 -24.82 3.09
CA VAL A 64 -10.39 -24.12 3.97
C VAL A 64 -10.36 -22.60 3.76
N ASP A 65 -11.49 -21.95 4.05
CA ASP A 65 -11.62 -20.48 4.08
C ASP A 65 -11.11 -19.84 5.38
N ASP A 66 -11.10 -20.62 6.46
CA ASP A 66 -10.67 -20.18 7.78
C ASP A 66 -9.62 -21.16 8.33
N LEU A 67 -8.42 -20.65 8.61
CA LEU A 67 -7.29 -21.47 9.06
C LEU A 67 -7.53 -22.11 10.44
N VAL A 68 -8.50 -21.63 11.22
CA VAL A 68 -8.89 -22.30 12.50
C VAL A 68 -9.54 -23.67 12.27
N MET A 69 -9.95 -23.96 11.03
CA MET A 69 -10.53 -25.26 10.64
C MET A 69 -9.48 -26.29 10.22
N LEU A 70 -8.20 -25.93 10.23
CA LEU A 70 -7.10 -26.88 10.00
C LEU A 70 -6.98 -27.84 11.19
N ASP A 71 -6.77 -29.13 10.93
CA ASP A 71 -6.57 -30.12 11.99
C ASP A 71 -5.28 -29.86 12.79
N GLU A 72 -4.25 -29.36 12.10
CA GLU A 72 -2.93 -29.07 12.65
C GLU A 72 -2.48 -27.69 12.18
N ILE A 73 -2.26 -26.77 13.13
CA ILE A 73 -1.78 -25.42 12.82
C ILE A 73 -0.25 -25.46 12.78
N THR A 74 0.30 -25.70 11.59
CA THR A 74 1.75 -25.66 11.33
C THR A 74 2.07 -24.62 10.25
N GLU A 75 3.26 -24.03 10.31
CA GLU A 75 3.74 -23.05 9.30
C GLU A 75 3.64 -23.65 7.89
N GLY A 76 4.05 -24.90 7.71
CA GLY A 76 3.97 -25.59 6.43
C GLY A 76 2.55 -25.76 5.89
N LEU A 77 1.59 -26.17 6.74
CA LEU A 77 0.21 -26.34 6.30
C LEU A 77 -0.47 -24.99 6.02
N ILE A 78 -0.20 -23.97 6.84
CA ILE A 78 -0.69 -22.60 6.58
C ILE A 78 -0.18 -22.10 5.22
N CYS A 79 1.13 -22.19 4.97
CA CYS A 79 1.72 -21.79 3.69
C CYS A 79 1.11 -22.57 2.52
N HIS A 80 0.90 -23.87 2.68
CA HIS A 80 0.25 -24.71 1.66
C HIS A 80 -1.19 -24.26 1.37
N THR A 81 -2.00 -24.06 2.41
CA THR A 81 -3.39 -23.59 2.26
C THR A 81 -3.44 -22.23 1.58
N LEU A 82 -2.66 -21.26 2.05
CA LEU A 82 -2.60 -19.92 1.47
C LEU A 82 -2.16 -19.94 0.00
N ARG A 83 -1.13 -20.74 -0.33
CA ARG A 83 -0.66 -20.93 -1.72
C ARG A 83 -1.76 -21.50 -2.60
N LYS A 84 -2.43 -22.57 -2.15
CA LYS A 84 -3.50 -23.22 -2.93
C LYS A 84 -4.68 -22.30 -3.18
N ARG A 85 -5.06 -21.48 -2.19
CA ARG A 85 -6.09 -20.44 -2.34
C ARG A 85 -5.67 -19.39 -3.38
N TYR A 86 -4.43 -18.92 -3.29
CA TYR A 86 -3.88 -17.95 -4.25
C TYR A 86 -3.87 -18.49 -5.69
N GLU A 87 -3.52 -19.76 -5.87
CA GLU A 87 -3.55 -20.45 -7.18
C GLU A 87 -4.96 -20.56 -7.79
N THR A 88 -6.01 -20.45 -6.96
CA THR A 88 -7.42 -20.46 -7.35
C THR A 88 -8.07 -19.09 -7.24
N ASP A 89 -7.28 -18.02 -7.38
CA ASP A 89 -7.72 -16.62 -7.34
C ASP A 89 -8.48 -16.22 -6.06
N SER A 90 -8.19 -16.89 -4.94
CA SER A 90 -8.77 -16.61 -3.62
C SER A 90 -7.73 -15.95 -2.72
N PHE A 91 -7.76 -14.61 -2.70
CA PHE A 91 -6.70 -13.79 -2.09
C PHE A 91 -6.92 -13.47 -0.60
N TYR A 92 -8.10 -13.76 -0.09
CA TYR A 92 -8.50 -13.52 1.30
C TYR A 92 -8.69 -14.85 2.03
N THR A 93 -8.21 -14.93 3.27
CA THR A 93 -8.34 -16.12 4.12
C THR A 93 -8.54 -15.69 5.57
N CYS A 94 -9.52 -16.25 6.25
CA CYS A 94 -9.77 -15.94 7.66
C CYS A 94 -8.82 -16.72 8.59
N VAL A 95 -8.57 -16.13 9.76
CA VAL A 95 -8.01 -16.79 10.94
C VAL A 95 -8.85 -16.34 12.12
N GLY A 96 -10.01 -16.98 12.30
CA GLY A 96 -11.03 -16.51 13.24
C GLY A 96 -11.51 -15.11 12.85
N THR A 97 -11.21 -14.11 13.68
CA THR A 97 -11.59 -12.70 13.44
C THR A 97 -10.56 -11.92 12.61
N ILE A 98 -9.38 -12.48 12.37
CA ILE A 98 -8.32 -11.84 11.58
C ILE A 98 -8.49 -12.23 10.11
N LEU A 99 -8.24 -11.28 9.19
CA LEU A 99 -8.24 -11.53 7.75
C LEU A 99 -6.81 -11.43 7.19
N ILE A 100 -6.34 -12.52 6.59
CA ILE A 100 -5.12 -12.53 5.77
C ILE A 100 -5.50 -12.11 4.36
N ALA A 101 -4.82 -11.10 3.84
CA ALA A 101 -4.94 -10.62 2.47
C ALA A 101 -3.60 -10.80 1.74
N LEU A 102 -3.60 -11.56 0.65
CA LEU A 102 -2.44 -11.72 -0.24
C LEU A 102 -2.62 -10.81 -1.45
N ASN A 103 -1.63 -9.96 -1.74
CA ASN A 103 -1.72 -9.02 -2.85
C ASN A 103 -1.67 -9.76 -4.20
N PRO A 104 -2.72 -9.69 -5.05
CA PRO A 104 -2.75 -10.36 -6.35
C PRO A 104 -1.87 -9.70 -7.42
N TYR A 105 -1.38 -8.46 -7.18
CA TYR A 105 -0.66 -7.62 -8.16
C TYR A 105 -1.41 -7.37 -9.48
N THR A 106 -2.70 -7.67 -9.52
CA THR A 106 -3.59 -7.40 -10.65
C THR A 106 -4.99 -7.10 -10.13
N TYR A 107 -5.78 -6.43 -10.96
CA TYR A 107 -7.17 -6.13 -10.62
C TYR A 107 -8.03 -7.39 -10.73
N PHE A 108 -8.83 -7.65 -9.69
CA PHE A 108 -9.85 -8.68 -9.68
C PHE A 108 -11.23 -8.07 -9.42
N PRO A 109 -12.28 -8.50 -10.13
CA PRO A 109 -13.61 -7.89 -10.05
C PRO A 109 -14.42 -8.32 -8.80
N ILE A 110 -13.76 -8.43 -7.63
CA ILE A 110 -14.35 -8.86 -6.35
C ILE A 110 -14.85 -7.69 -5.48
N TYR A 111 -14.67 -6.45 -5.94
CA TYR A 111 -15.02 -5.22 -5.21
C TYR A 111 -16.22 -4.48 -5.81
N SER A 112 -17.01 -5.13 -6.66
CA SER A 112 -18.13 -4.47 -7.35
C SER A 112 -19.30 -4.17 -6.39
N PRO A 113 -20.21 -3.24 -6.74
CA PRO A 113 -21.40 -2.97 -5.93
C PRO A 113 -22.27 -4.22 -5.65
N VAL A 114 -22.29 -5.17 -6.60
CA VAL A 114 -22.97 -6.46 -6.40
C VAL A 114 -22.32 -7.25 -5.26
N HIS A 115 -20.99 -7.32 -5.23
CA HIS A 115 -20.28 -7.98 -4.12
C HIS A 115 -20.53 -7.24 -2.80
N MET A 116 -20.47 -5.90 -2.78
CA MET A 116 -20.79 -5.13 -1.57
C MET A 116 -22.20 -5.46 -1.05
N SER A 117 -23.21 -5.54 -1.93
CA SER A 117 -24.56 -5.92 -1.55
C SER A 117 -24.64 -7.31 -0.91
N ASP A 118 -23.88 -8.28 -1.42
CA ASP A 118 -23.82 -9.62 -0.84
C ASP A 118 -23.31 -9.62 0.62
N TYR A 119 -22.24 -8.88 0.91
CA TYR A 119 -21.68 -8.79 2.26
C TYR A 119 -22.50 -7.89 3.20
N ARG A 120 -23.25 -6.92 2.67
CA ARG A 120 -24.21 -6.11 3.44
C ARG A 120 -25.41 -6.95 3.88
N HIS A 121 -25.88 -7.84 3.01
CA HIS A 121 -27.04 -8.69 3.24
C HIS A 121 -26.72 -10.17 2.98
N PRO A 122 -25.90 -10.79 3.86
CA PRO A 122 -25.49 -12.18 3.67
C PRO A 122 -26.66 -13.16 3.80
N GLY A 123 -27.69 -12.81 4.59
CA GLY A 123 -28.77 -13.72 4.94
C GLY A 123 -28.22 -14.97 5.64
N ASN A 124 -28.59 -16.15 5.16
CA ASN A 124 -28.06 -17.43 5.64
C ASN A 124 -26.88 -17.96 4.81
N ARG A 125 -26.36 -17.16 3.87
CA ARG A 125 -25.28 -17.59 2.98
C ARG A 125 -23.95 -17.52 3.73
N ARG A 126 -23.14 -18.58 3.60
CA ARG A 126 -21.73 -18.53 3.97
C ARG A 126 -20.95 -17.92 2.81
N LEU A 127 -20.54 -16.67 2.98
CA LEU A 127 -19.73 -15.96 1.99
C LEU A 127 -18.25 -16.32 2.15
N ALA A 128 -17.48 -16.15 1.07
CA ALA A 128 -16.04 -16.31 1.10
C ALA A 128 -15.39 -15.23 2.00
N PRO A 129 -14.17 -15.46 2.52
CA PRO A 129 -13.42 -14.44 3.23
C PRO A 129 -13.25 -13.19 2.36
N HIS A 130 -13.49 -12.01 2.95
CA HIS A 130 -13.35 -10.75 2.22
C HIS A 130 -13.16 -9.55 3.15
N VAL A 131 -12.52 -8.49 2.65
CA VAL A 131 -12.32 -7.24 3.40
C VAL A 131 -13.63 -6.59 3.83
N PHE A 132 -14.69 -6.75 3.02
CA PHE A 132 -16.03 -6.27 3.35
C PHE A 132 -16.62 -6.95 4.59
N GLN A 133 -16.27 -8.22 4.85
CA GLN A 133 -16.72 -8.91 6.06
C GLN A 133 -16.16 -8.24 7.33
N VAL A 134 -14.90 -7.80 7.29
CA VAL A 134 -14.26 -7.09 8.42
C VAL A 134 -14.95 -5.74 8.66
N ALA A 135 -15.20 -4.99 7.60
CA ALA A 135 -15.90 -3.70 7.69
C ALA A 135 -17.36 -3.88 8.16
N ALA A 136 -18.08 -4.90 7.69
CA ALA A 136 -19.43 -5.23 8.13
C ALA A 136 -19.48 -5.59 9.61
N ALA A 137 -18.52 -6.41 10.06
CA ALA A 137 -18.42 -6.81 11.46
C ALA A 137 -18.17 -5.60 12.37
N ALA A 138 -17.24 -4.71 11.99
CA ALA A 138 -16.97 -3.47 12.73
C ALA A 138 -18.20 -2.56 12.78
N HIS A 139 -18.87 -2.31 11.65
CA HIS A 139 -20.10 -1.49 11.64
C HIS A 139 -21.22 -2.11 12.49
N THR A 140 -21.39 -3.43 12.43
CA THR A 140 -22.41 -4.14 13.21
C THR A 140 -22.10 -4.07 14.71
N ALA A 141 -20.84 -4.28 15.09
CA ALA A 141 -20.41 -4.16 16.49
C ALA A 141 -20.62 -2.74 17.02
N LEU A 142 -20.27 -1.70 16.24
CA LEU A 142 -20.53 -0.31 16.60
C LEU A 142 -22.02 -0.08 16.90
N ALA A 143 -22.92 -0.56 16.02
CA ALA A 143 -24.35 -0.37 16.15
C ALA A 143 -24.98 -1.16 17.32
N LEU A 144 -24.49 -2.37 17.60
CA LEU A 144 -25.05 -3.25 18.62
C LEU A 144 -24.47 -2.99 20.02
N GLU A 145 -23.17 -2.74 20.11
CA GLU A 145 -22.45 -2.58 21.38
C GLU A 145 -22.40 -1.12 21.84
N GLY A 146 -22.55 -0.16 20.92
CA GLY A 146 -22.44 1.27 21.21
C GLY A 146 -21.03 1.71 21.58
N SER A 147 -20.01 0.92 21.22
CA SER A 147 -18.59 1.16 21.48
C SER A 147 -17.82 1.41 20.18
N ASP A 148 -16.84 2.31 20.23
CA ASP A 148 -15.99 2.64 19.07
C ASP A 148 -15.21 1.41 18.59
N GLN A 149 -15.09 1.27 17.26
CA GLN A 149 -14.46 0.12 16.61
C GLN A 149 -13.22 0.53 15.82
N ALA A 150 -12.23 -0.35 15.76
CA ALA A 150 -10.99 -0.11 15.05
C ALA A 150 -10.65 -1.28 14.11
N VAL A 151 -10.39 -0.96 12.84
CA VAL A 151 -9.87 -1.92 11.85
C VAL A 151 -8.39 -1.63 11.63
N LEU A 152 -7.51 -2.52 12.14
CA LEU A 152 -6.06 -2.40 11.98
C LEU A 152 -5.59 -3.17 10.75
N ILE A 153 -4.99 -2.46 9.79
CA ILE A 153 -4.45 -3.06 8.55
C ILE A 153 -2.92 -2.99 8.58
N SER A 154 -2.28 -4.11 8.89
CA SER A 154 -0.82 -4.24 8.97
C SER A 154 -0.24 -5.05 7.81
N GLY A 155 1.04 -4.84 7.53
CA GLY A 155 1.78 -5.56 6.50
C GLY A 155 3.00 -4.79 6.02
N GLU A 156 3.90 -5.46 5.31
CA GLU A 156 5.08 -4.84 4.72
C GLU A 156 4.73 -3.82 3.62
N SER A 157 5.73 -3.05 3.17
CA SER A 157 5.52 -2.14 2.03
C SER A 157 5.15 -2.94 0.79
N GLY A 158 4.10 -2.52 0.09
CA GLY A 158 3.57 -3.22 -1.09
C GLY A 158 2.56 -4.33 -0.78
N ALA A 159 2.28 -4.64 0.49
CA ALA A 159 1.33 -5.70 0.86
C ALA A 159 -0.15 -5.40 0.55
N GLY A 160 -0.50 -4.21 0.06
CA GLY A 160 -1.88 -3.83 -0.29
C GLY A 160 -2.68 -3.11 0.80
N LYS A 161 -2.02 -2.63 1.87
CA LYS A 161 -2.68 -1.94 3.00
C LYS A 161 -3.60 -0.79 2.55
N THR A 162 -3.09 0.10 1.70
CA THR A 162 -3.82 1.27 1.20
C THR A 162 -5.08 0.86 0.42
N GLU A 163 -4.99 -0.16 -0.42
CA GLU A 163 -6.13 -0.65 -1.20
C GLU A 163 -7.17 -1.33 -0.30
N ALA A 164 -6.74 -2.13 0.67
CA ALA A 164 -7.65 -2.69 1.68
C ALA A 164 -8.39 -1.60 2.46
N THR A 165 -7.71 -0.51 2.85
CA THR A 165 -8.35 0.65 3.49
C THR A 165 -9.41 1.29 2.58
N LYS A 166 -9.11 1.52 1.30
CA LYS A 166 -10.07 2.08 0.33
C LYS A 166 -11.33 1.20 0.22
N HIS A 167 -11.15 -0.12 0.12
CA HIS A 167 -12.27 -1.06 0.03
C HIS A 167 -13.10 -1.11 1.32
N CYS A 168 -12.47 -1.04 2.50
CA CYS A 168 -13.19 -0.90 3.76
C CYS A 168 -14.07 0.36 3.78
N LEU A 169 -13.50 1.52 3.41
CA LEU A 169 -14.20 2.80 3.44
C LEU A 169 -15.36 2.84 2.46
N ALA A 170 -15.15 2.38 1.22
CA ALA A 170 -16.21 2.32 0.20
C ALA A 170 -17.38 1.44 0.66
N PHE A 171 -17.08 0.32 1.33
CA PHE A 171 -18.10 -0.57 1.86
C PHE A 171 -18.85 0.03 3.06
N LEU A 172 -18.16 0.71 3.98
CA LEU A 172 -18.81 1.38 5.11
C LEU A 172 -19.78 2.46 4.66
N ALA A 173 -19.43 3.19 3.60
CA ALA A 173 -20.29 4.22 3.05
C ALA A 173 -21.52 3.67 2.33
N GLU A 174 -21.36 2.58 1.58
CA GLU A 174 -22.48 1.81 1.00
C GLU A 174 -23.45 1.35 2.11
N ILE A 175 -22.95 0.81 3.23
CA ILE A 175 -23.79 0.41 4.37
C ILE A 175 -24.53 1.60 4.97
N ALA A 176 -23.82 2.69 5.19
CA ALA A 176 -24.34 3.87 5.86
C ALA A 176 -25.42 4.61 5.04
N GLY A 177 -25.64 4.23 3.77
CA GLY A 177 -26.66 4.82 2.91
C GLY A 177 -26.46 6.32 2.71
N SER A 178 -25.21 6.81 2.78
CA SER A 178 -24.94 8.24 2.72
C SER A 178 -25.15 8.78 1.30
N ASP A 179 -25.87 9.90 1.19
CA ASP A 179 -25.85 10.74 -0.01
C ASP A 179 -24.46 11.38 -0.17
N ASN A 180 -23.57 10.62 -0.81
CA ASN A 180 -22.44 10.97 -1.69
C ASN A 180 -21.41 12.04 -1.32
N ALA A 181 -21.53 12.87 -0.28
CA ALA A 181 -20.60 13.98 -0.09
C ALA A 181 -19.36 13.60 0.74
N ILE A 182 -19.54 13.05 1.95
CA ILE A 182 -18.45 12.86 2.92
C ILE A 182 -17.55 11.67 2.55
N GLU A 183 -18.14 10.54 2.11
CA GLU A 183 -17.36 9.40 1.59
C GLU A 183 -16.52 9.85 0.39
N THR A 184 -17.16 10.48 -0.59
CA THR A 184 -16.50 10.97 -1.79
C THR A 184 -15.37 11.93 -1.42
N GLN A 185 -15.53 12.78 -0.40
CA GLN A 185 -14.44 13.62 0.12
C GLN A 185 -13.29 12.79 0.73
N VAL A 186 -13.57 11.78 1.56
CA VAL A 186 -12.52 10.92 2.14
C VAL A 186 -11.77 10.16 1.05
N LEU A 187 -12.48 9.61 0.07
CA LEU A 187 -11.88 8.92 -1.06
C LEU A 187 -11.12 9.89 -1.98
N ASN A 188 -11.66 11.10 -2.23
CA ASN A 188 -11.02 12.15 -3.02
C ASN A 188 -9.81 12.78 -2.33
N ALA A 189 -9.67 12.66 -1.01
CA ALA A 189 -8.44 13.02 -0.31
C ALA A 189 -7.27 12.07 -0.65
N THR A 190 -7.55 10.87 -1.17
CA THR A 190 -6.51 9.88 -1.45
C THR A 190 -5.50 10.36 -2.50
N PRO A 191 -5.87 10.80 -3.72
CA PRO A 191 -4.90 11.32 -4.68
C PRO A 191 -3.99 12.41 -4.10
N LEU A 192 -4.55 13.31 -3.30
CA LEU A 192 -3.78 14.37 -2.64
C LEU A 192 -2.77 13.79 -1.64
N LEU A 193 -3.24 12.92 -0.73
CA LEU A 193 -2.39 12.27 0.28
C LEU A 193 -1.31 11.37 -0.34
N GLU A 194 -1.62 10.69 -1.45
CA GLU A 194 -0.65 9.87 -2.18
C GLU A 194 0.39 10.74 -2.89
N ALA A 195 0.00 11.85 -3.52
CA ALA A 195 0.94 12.74 -4.18
C ALA A 195 1.94 13.37 -3.20
N PHE A 196 1.46 13.85 -2.05
CA PHE A 196 2.30 14.51 -1.04
C PHE A 196 2.99 13.55 -0.07
N GLY A 197 2.50 12.33 0.08
CA GLY A 197 2.96 11.40 1.11
C GLY A 197 3.53 10.07 0.61
N ASN A 198 3.38 9.75 -0.68
CA ASN A 198 3.99 8.55 -1.26
C ASN A 198 5.21 8.89 -2.12
N ALA A 199 6.10 7.91 -2.23
CA ALA A 199 7.31 7.98 -3.03
C ALA A 199 7.66 6.61 -3.63
N LYS A 200 8.48 6.63 -4.69
CA LYS A 200 9.10 5.41 -5.23
C LYS A 200 10.21 4.96 -4.27
N THR A 201 10.19 3.69 -3.91
CA THR A 201 11.25 2.99 -3.17
C THR A 201 11.72 1.79 -3.97
N GLN A 202 12.80 1.13 -3.54
CA GLN A 202 13.28 -0.09 -4.22
C GLN A 202 12.25 -1.23 -4.27
N ARG A 203 11.33 -1.28 -3.29
CA ARG A 203 10.34 -2.37 -3.16
C ARG A 203 8.96 -2.03 -3.72
N ASN A 204 8.63 -0.76 -3.81
CA ASN A 204 7.29 -0.30 -4.17
C ASN A 204 7.35 1.08 -4.83
N ASN A 205 6.74 1.20 -6.00
CA ASN A 205 6.69 2.43 -6.79
C ASN A 205 5.78 3.53 -6.20
N ASN A 206 4.81 3.17 -5.35
CA ASN A 206 3.87 4.07 -4.69
C ASN A 206 3.84 3.79 -3.16
N SER A 207 5.01 3.85 -2.53
CA SER A 207 5.20 3.51 -1.11
C SER A 207 4.76 4.66 -0.22
N SER A 208 3.76 4.45 0.64
CA SER A 208 3.37 5.45 1.65
C SER A 208 4.49 5.67 2.66
N ARG A 209 4.91 6.93 2.81
CA ARG A 209 5.99 7.36 3.72
C ARG A 209 5.46 8.12 4.94
N PHE A 210 4.23 7.78 5.32
CA PHE A 210 3.50 8.27 6.48
C PHE A 210 2.44 7.23 6.88
N GLY A 211 2.12 7.18 8.18
CA GLY A 211 0.96 6.47 8.70
C GLY A 211 -0.30 7.30 8.55
N ARG A 212 -1.44 6.63 8.36
CA ARG A 212 -2.76 7.23 8.25
C ARG A 212 -3.69 6.61 9.29
N TRP A 213 -4.36 7.46 10.05
CA TRP A 213 -5.49 7.09 10.90
C TRP A 213 -6.73 7.77 10.33
N ILE A 214 -7.74 6.99 9.97
CA ILE A 214 -8.98 7.50 9.40
C ILE A 214 -10.09 7.15 10.36
N GLU A 215 -10.70 8.18 10.92
CA GLU A 215 -11.91 8.05 11.73
C GLU A 215 -13.11 8.33 10.85
N VAL A 216 -14.09 7.43 10.89
CA VAL A 216 -15.40 7.61 10.27
C VAL A 216 -16.41 7.69 11.39
N HIS A 217 -17.10 8.82 11.50
CA HIS A 217 -18.06 9.06 12.57
C HIS A 217 -19.47 8.78 12.03
N PHE A 218 -20.25 8.05 12.82
CA PHE A 218 -21.61 7.67 12.48
C PHE A 218 -22.59 8.43 13.38
N GLY A 219 -23.63 9.01 12.77
CA GLY A 219 -24.72 9.64 13.49
C GLY A 219 -25.67 8.61 14.12
N PRO A 220 -26.63 9.04 14.95
CA PRO A 220 -27.60 8.15 15.62
C PRO A 220 -28.45 7.29 14.66
N SER A 221 -28.60 7.73 13.41
CA SER A 221 -29.29 7.00 12.33
C SER A 221 -28.44 5.91 11.68
N GLY A 222 -27.17 5.74 12.06
CA GLY A 222 -26.23 4.82 11.42
C GLY A 222 -25.64 5.34 10.10
N THR A 223 -25.88 6.61 9.77
CA THR A 223 -25.33 7.29 8.58
C THR A 223 -24.00 7.94 8.90
N ILE A 224 -23.08 8.04 7.93
CA ILE A 224 -21.82 8.78 8.12
C ILE A 224 -22.12 10.26 8.35
N SER A 225 -21.64 10.82 9.47
CA SER A 225 -21.82 12.22 9.84
C SER A 225 -20.58 13.08 9.56
N SER A 226 -19.38 12.49 9.70
CA SER A 226 -18.10 13.18 9.51
C SER A 226 -16.99 12.16 9.34
N ALA A 227 -15.83 12.62 8.86
CA ALA A 227 -14.61 11.84 8.83
C ALA A 227 -13.41 12.71 9.18
N ARG A 228 -12.40 12.09 9.78
CA ARG A 228 -11.14 12.75 10.15
C ARG A 228 -9.97 11.89 9.69
N ILE A 229 -8.95 12.54 9.15
CA ILE A 229 -7.71 11.88 8.76
C ILE A 229 -6.56 12.50 9.56
N ASP A 230 -5.93 11.72 10.42
CA ASP A 230 -4.69 12.10 11.09
C ASP A 230 -3.50 11.39 10.42
N GLN A 231 -2.43 12.14 10.22
CA GLN A 231 -1.16 11.63 9.70
C GLN A 231 -0.14 11.44 10.81
N TYR A 232 0.71 10.42 10.67
CA TYR A 232 1.78 10.13 11.61
C TYR A 232 3.08 9.82 10.89
N LEU A 233 4.21 10.24 11.48
CA LEU A 233 5.55 9.83 11.05
C LEU A 233 5.84 10.06 9.56
N LEU A 234 5.45 11.22 9.02
CA LEU A 234 5.89 11.62 7.69
C LEU A 234 7.43 11.65 7.64
N GLU A 235 8.03 10.90 6.73
CA GLU A 235 9.48 10.79 6.55
C GLU A 235 10.09 12.07 5.93
N LYS A 236 10.09 13.17 6.67
CA LYS A 236 10.56 14.49 6.19
C LYS A 236 11.98 14.47 5.63
N SER A 237 12.86 13.59 6.13
CA SER A 237 14.23 13.43 5.62
C SER A 237 14.27 13.08 4.13
N ARG A 238 13.22 12.44 3.60
CA ARG A 238 13.12 12.07 2.18
C ARG A 238 13.10 13.28 1.25
N VAL A 239 12.69 14.45 1.72
CA VAL A 239 12.70 15.69 0.92
C VAL A 239 14.14 16.07 0.53
N VAL A 240 15.09 15.86 1.43
CA VAL A 240 16.48 16.31 1.25
C VAL A 240 17.45 15.19 0.84
N HIS A 241 17.08 13.93 1.07
CA HIS A 241 17.92 12.79 0.76
C HIS A 241 17.10 11.58 0.34
N GLN A 242 17.52 10.93 -0.74
CA GLN A 242 16.93 9.69 -1.24
C GLN A 242 18.05 8.71 -1.60
N ALA A 243 17.81 7.42 -1.36
CA ALA A 243 18.73 6.38 -1.80
C ALA A 243 18.74 6.27 -3.34
N VAL A 244 19.82 5.74 -3.90
CA VAL A 244 19.95 5.51 -5.34
C VAL A 244 18.80 4.62 -5.82
N GLY A 245 18.15 5.01 -6.93
CA GLY A 245 17.00 4.31 -7.49
C GLY A 245 15.65 4.60 -6.81
N GLU A 246 15.62 5.40 -5.73
CA GLU A 246 14.38 5.87 -5.11
C GLU A 246 13.98 7.27 -5.61
N ARG A 247 12.82 7.77 -5.20
CA ARG A 247 12.40 9.15 -5.43
C ARG A 247 12.07 9.88 -4.12
N SER A 248 12.02 11.20 -4.22
CA SER A 248 11.29 12.03 -3.26
C SER A 248 9.77 11.84 -3.44
N TYR A 249 8.96 12.64 -2.74
CA TYR A 249 7.51 12.61 -2.86
C TYR A 249 7.04 12.90 -4.29
N HIS A 250 6.02 12.17 -4.74
CA HIS A 250 5.53 12.24 -6.12
C HIS A 250 5.21 13.66 -6.57
N ILE A 251 4.58 14.45 -5.71
CA ILE A 251 4.18 15.82 -6.03
C ILE A 251 5.34 16.72 -6.43
N MET A 252 6.56 16.48 -5.94
CA MET A 252 7.73 17.28 -6.34
C MET A 252 8.09 17.06 -7.81
N TYR A 253 7.93 15.82 -8.31
CA TYR A 253 8.16 15.47 -9.72
C TYR A 253 6.99 15.92 -10.59
N SER A 254 5.75 15.63 -10.15
CA SER A 254 4.54 16.07 -10.84
C SER A 254 4.47 17.59 -11.00
N LEU A 255 4.89 18.36 -9.98
CA LEU A 255 4.96 19.81 -10.08
C LEU A 255 6.01 20.28 -11.09
N CYS A 256 7.22 19.72 -11.07
CA CYS A 256 8.29 20.06 -12.03
C CYS A 256 7.88 19.82 -13.50
N GLU A 257 7.04 18.82 -13.77
CA GLU A 257 6.56 18.49 -15.13
C GLU A 257 5.23 19.15 -15.49
N SER A 258 4.68 19.99 -14.61
CA SER A 258 3.43 20.70 -14.84
C SER A 258 3.62 22.11 -15.41
N LYS A 259 2.57 22.64 -16.04
CA LYS A 259 2.49 24.07 -16.43
C LYS A 259 2.55 25.00 -15.21
N MET A 260 2.16 24.52 -14.02
CA MET A 260 2.27 25.30 -12.80
C MET A 260 3.74 25.45 -12.39
N GLY A 261 4.50 24.34 -12.39
CA GLY A 261 5.93 24.36 -12.11
C GLY A 261 6.71 25.27 -13.05
N GLU A 262 6.42 25.21 -14.35
CA GLU A 262 7.04 26.10 -15.35
C GLU A 262 6.82 27.59 -14.99
N ARG A 263 5.59 27.98 -14.64
CA ARG A 263 5.27 29.36 -14.20
C ARG A 263 5.95 29.76 -12.89
N LEU A 264 6.21 28.79 -12.01
CA LEU A 264 6.90 28.99 -10.74
C LEU A 264 8.44 28.92 -10.88
N GLY A 265 8.96 28.82 -12.11
CA GLY A 265 10.40 28.79 -12.38
C GLY A 265 11.07 27.45 -12.08
N LEU A 266 10.29 26.37 -11.94
CA LEU A 266 10.83 25.02 -11.84
C LEU A 266 11.25 24.50 -13.22
N ARG A 267 12.28 23.67 -13.21
CA ARG A 267 12.84 22.99 -14.36
C ARG A 267 12.64 21.47 -14.20
N HIS A 268 13.18 20.71 -15.13
CA HIS A 268 13.13 19.26 -15.06
C HIS A 268 13.73 18.74 -13.73
N PRO A 269 13.19 17.68 -13.11
CA PRO A 269 13.68 17.16 -11.82
C PRO A 269 15.19 16.88 -11.75
N SER A 270 15.82 16.52 -12.88
CA SER A 270 17.27 16.29 -12.97
C SER A 270 18.13 17.55 -12.76
N GLU A 271 17.54 18.73 -12.83
CA GLU A 271 18.23 20.01 -12.67
C GLU A 271 18.17 20.55 -11.23
N HIS A 272 17.34 19.94 -10.37
CA HIS A 272 17.14 20.36 -8.99
C HIS A 272 17.90 19.47 -8.01
N ARG A 273 18.66 20.06 -7.08
CA ARG A 273 19.54 19.35 -6.14
C ARG A 273 18.78 18.35 -5.27
N LEU A 274 17.57 18.70 -4.82
CA LEU A 274 16.74 17.82 -3.97
C LEU A 274 16.16 16.61 -4.71
N LEU A 275 16.12 16.65 -6.05
CA LEU A 275 15.45 15.63 -6.86
C LEU A 275 16.43 14.80 -7.71
N LYS A 276 17.64 15.31 -7.96
CA LYS A 276 18.65 14.64 -8.80
C LYS A 276 19.50 13.57 -8.10
N GLY A 277 19.52 13.56 -6.76
CA GLY A 277 20.45 12.74 -5.97
C GLY A 277 20.31 11.22 -6.18
N SER A 278 19.11 10.74 -6.50
CA SER A 278 18.85 9.31 -6.68
C SER A 278 19.00 8.81 -8.12
N THR A 279 19.23 9.72 -9.08
CA THR A 279 19.25 9.45 -10.53
C THR A 279 17.98 8.77 -11.08
N CYS A 280 16.88 8.81 -10.33
CA CYS A 280 15.59 8.25 -10.73
C CYS A 280 14.55 9.36 -10.81
N TYR A 281 14.05 9.59 -12.03
CA TYR A 281 13.10 10.66 -12.33
C TYR A 281 11.72 10.08 -12.66
N ASP A 282 11.70 8.96 -13.38
CA ASP A 282 10.49 8.31 -13.86
C ASP A 282 9.98 7.18 -12.96
N VAL A 283 8.67 6.94 -13.03
CA VAL A 283 8.02 5.72 -12.54
C VAL A 283 7.25 5.11 -13.71
N GLU A 284 7.47 3.81 -13.94
CA GLU A 284 6.78 3.08 -15.00
C GLU A 284 5.25 3.22 -14.88
N GLY A 285 4.61 3.57 -15.99
CA GLY A 285 3.16 3.74 -16.09
C GLY A 285 2.61 5.02 -15.44
N ARG A 286 3.46 5.97 -15.03
CA ARG A 286 3.06 7.24 -14.43
C ARG A 286 3.36 8.41 -15.37
N ASP A 287 2.33 9.20 -15.68
CA ASP A 287 2.46 10.49 -16.38
C ASP A 287 2.39 11.60 -15.33
N GLU A 288 3.52 12.25 -15.08
CA GLU A 288 3.65 13.23 -13.99
C GLU A 288 2.83 14.51 -14.23
N ALA A 289 2.65 14.93 -15.48
CA ALA A 289 1.80 16.06 -15.81
C ALA A 289 0.31 15.74 -15.61
N ALA A 290 -0.12 14.54 -16.01
CA ALA A 290 -1.48 14.06 -15.76
C ALA A 290 -1.76 13.88 -14.26
N GLU A 291 -0.78 13.36 -13.51
CA GLU A 291 -0.89 13.19 -12.06
C GLU A 291 -0.97 14.54 -11.33
N HIS A 292 -0.23 15.58 -11.77
CA HIS A 292 -0.41 16.94 -11.25
C HIS A 292 -1.83 17.46 -11.47
N ALA A 293 -2.34 17.33 -12.69
CA ALA A 293 -3.71 17.76 -13.01
C ALA A 293 -4.75 17.01 -12.17
N ARG A 294 -4.51 15.71 -11.90
CA ARG A 294 -5.36 14.90 -11.02
C ARG A 294 -5.36 15.42 -9.57
N VAL A 295 -4.22 15.88 -9.07
CA VAL A 295 -4.11 16.50 -7.74
C VAL A 295 -4.85 17.84 -7.68
N GLU A 296 -4.75 18.68 -8.71
CA GLU A 296 -5.51 19.94 -8.80
C GLU A 296 -7.03 19.67 -8.76
N VAL A 297 -7.52 18.72 -9.57
CA VAL A 297 -8.94 18.32 -9.57
C VAL A 297 -9.37 17.76 -8.21
N ALA A 298 -8.50 16.98 -7.55
CA ALA A 298 -8.79 16.46 -6.22
C ALA A 298 -8.89 17.58 -5.16
N MET A 299 -7.99 18.57 -5.20
CA MET A 299 -8.06 19.75 -4.33
C MET A 299 -9.34 20.56 -4.57
N GLU A 300 -9.72 20.80 -5.83
CA GLU A 300 -10.98 21.48 -6.16
C GLU A 300 -12.19 20.70 -5.63
N GLY A 301 -12.22 19.37 -5.80
CA GLY A 301 -13.27 18.50 -5.28
C GLY A 301 -13.35 18.45 -3.75
N LEU A 302 -12.27 18.78 -3.05
CA LEU A 302 -12.20 18.93 -1.60
C LEU A 302 -12.56 20.35 -1.12
N GLY A 303 -12.80 21.28 -2.04
CA GLY A 303 -13.22 22.65 -1.72
C GLY A 303 -12.09 23.65 -1.52
N PHE A 304 -10.85 23.33 -1.93
CA PHE A 304 -9.75 24.30 -1.91
C PHE A 304 -10.03 25.43 -2.91
N ALA A 305 -9.88 26.68 -2.47
CA ALA A 305 -9.93 27.81 -3.37
C ALA A 305 -8.73 27.79 -4.32
N ARG A 306 -8.92 28.25 -5.56
CA ARG A 306 -7.83 28.31 -6.55
C ARG A 306 -6.59 29.07 -6.05
N SER A 307 -6.79 30.12 -5.24
CA SER A 307 -5.69 30.85 -4.62
C SER A 307 -4.90 29.99 -3.63
N GLU A 308 -5.58 29.19 -2.81
CA GLU A 308 -4.94 28.28 -1.84
C GLU A 308 -4.15 27.18 -2.57
N VAL A 309 -4.70 26.63 -3.67
CA VAL A 309 -4.01 25.66 -4.51
C VAL A 309 -2.71 26.23 -5.08
N VAL A 310 -2.76 27.46 -5.61
CA VAL A 310 -1.57 28.15 -6.12
C VAL A 310 -0.55 28.39 -5.00
N GLU A 311 -1.00 28.82 -3.82
CA GLU A 311 -0.14 29.08 -2.66
C GLU A 311 0.58 27.81 -2.17
N ILE A 312 -0.11 26.67 -2.12
CA ILE A 312 0.48 25.37 -1.80
C ILE A 312 1.60 25.02 -2.77
N PHE A 313 1.39 25.22 -4.07
CA PHE A 313 2.43 24.96 -5.07
C PHE A 313 3.56 25.99 -5.05
N GLN A 314 3.29 27.24 -4.69
CA GLN A 314 4.32 28.26 -4.45
C GLN A 314 5.24 27.84 -3.29
N TYR A 315 4.68 27.35 -2.16
CA TYR A 315 5.48 26.82 -1.06
C TYR A 315 6.33 25.62 -1.50
N LEU A 316 5.75 24.69 -2.28
CA LEU A 316 6.47 23.53 -2.77
C LEU A 316 7.61 23.90 -3.73
N ALA A 317 7.36 24.83 -4.66
CA ALA A 317 8.38 25.36 -5.55
C ALA A 317 9.48 26.07 -4.77
N GLY A 318 9.12 26.84 -3.74
CA GLY A 318 10.05 27.48 -2.83
C GLY A 318 10.97 26.48 -2.14
N ILE A 319 10.45 25.33 -1.68
CA ILE A 319 11.26 24.24 -1.10
C ILE A 319 12.25 23.69 -2.13
N ILE A 320 11.79 23.41 -3.36
CA ILE A 320 12.63 22.87 -4.44
C ILE A 320 13.76 23.83 -4.79
N LEU A 321 13.43 25.11 -5.00
CA LEU A 321 14.37 26.17 -5.36
C LEU A 321 15.32 26.54 -4.22
N ALA A 322 14.87 26.57 -2.97
CA ALA A 322 15.74 26.73 -1.81
C ALA A 322 16.76 25.59 -1.73
N GLY A 323 16.31 24.40 -2.16
CA GLY A 323 17.13 23.24 -2.41
C GLY A 323 18.29 23.47 -3.38
N ASP A 324 18.23 24.44 -4.29
CA ASP A 324 19.30 24.76 -5.25
C ASP A 324 20.25 25.86 -4.77
N LEU A 325 19.98 26.47 -3.61
CA LEU A 325 20.88 27.48 -3.05
C LEU A 325 22.24 26.86 -2.73
N GLU A 326 23.28 27.48 -3.28
CA GLU A 326 24.67 27.20 -2.94
C GLU A 326 25.17 28.28 -1.99
N PHE A 327 25.87 27.87 -0.94
CA PHE A 327 26.49 28.77 0.00
C PHE A 327 28.00 28.82 -0.27
N ALA A 328 28.58 30.01 -0.22
CA ALA A 328 30.02 30.18 -0.32
C ALA A 328 30.69 29.60 0.93
N GLY A 329 31.75 28.82 0.75
CA GLY A 329 32.57 28.38 1.87
C GLY A 329 33.26 29.58 2.51
N SER A 330 33.28 29.64 3.84
CA SER A 330 34.13 30.60 4.56
C SER A 330 35.59 30.31 4.24
N ALA A 331 36.36 31.34 3.86
CA ALA A 331 37.81 31.25 3.74
C ALA A 331 38.52 31.33 5.11
N SER A 332 37.77 31.56 6.21
CA SER A 332 38.31 31.62 7.57
C SER A 332 38.24 30.22 8.23
N THR A 333 39.31 29.84 8.93
CA THR A 333 39.40 28.60 9.73
C THR A 333 38.53 28.62 11.00
N HIS A 334 37.73 29.66 11.18
CA HIS A 334 36.84 29.83 12.33
C HIS A 334 35.44 29.31 11.99
N VAL A 335 34.93 28.42 12.84
CA VAL A 335 33.69 27.64 12.66
C VAL A 335 32.42 28.50 12.71
N GLU A 336 32.52 29.81 13.00
CA GLU A 336 31.38 30.69 13.31
C GLU A 336 31.03 31.74 12.25
N ASP A 337 31.76 31.84 11.13
CA ASP A 337 31.37 32.79 10.07
C ASP A 337 30.14 32.30 9.28
N PRO A 338 29.03 33.05 9.24
CA PRO A 338 27.85 32.65 8.49
C PRO A 338 28.15 32.64 6.99
N ALA A 339 27.99 31.46 6.38
CA ALA A 339 28.16 31.29 4.95
C ALA A 339 27.14 32.14 4.18
N SER A 340 27.61 33.03 3.31
CA SER A 340 26.74 33.82 2.44
C SER A 340 26.25 32.98 1.25
N PRO A 341 24.98 33.10 0.84
CA PRO A 341 24.49 32.46 -0.38
C PRO A 341 25.24 33.03 -1.60
N LYS A 342 25.59 32.16 -2.55
CA LYS A 342 26.21 32.57 -3.80
C LYS A 342 25.21 33.41 -4.62
N PRO A 343 25.67 34.46 -5.33
CA PRO A 343 24.78 35.23 -6.21
C PRO A 343 24.26 34.37 -7.36
N SER A 344 22.95 34.12 -7.42
CA SER A 344 22.37 33.23 -8.43
C SER A 344 20.96 33.60 -8.92
N GLY A 345 20.42 34.77 -8.52
CA GLY A 345 19.04 35.19 -8.85
C GLY A 345 17.94 34.33 -8.19
N LEU A 346 18.28 33.14 -7.69
CA LEU A 346 17.36 32.21 -7.02
C LEU A 346 16.70 32.81 -5.78
N LEU A 347 17.44 33.60 -4.98
CA LEU A 347 16.86 34.25 -3.80
C LEU A 347 15.74 35.23 -4.18
N SER A 348 15.91 36.00 -5.26
CA SER A 348 14.84 36.86 -5.77
C SER A 348 13.67 36.04 -6.33
N SER A 349 13.94 34.93 -7.04
CA SER A 349 12.88 34.05 -7.53
C SER A 349 12.06 33.46 -6.38
N ILE A 350 12.71 32.95 -5.34
CA ILE A 350 12.05 32.40 -4.15
C ILE A 350 11.25 33.49 -3.44
N ALA A 351 11.82 34.69 -3.26
CA ALA A 351 11.13 35.81 -2.62
C ALA A 351 9.89 36.28 -3.41
N SER A 352 9.88 36.11 -4.74
CA SER A 352 8.75 36.48 -5.60
C SER A 352 7.60 35.45 -5.63
N LEU A 353 7.76 34.30 -4.97
CA LEU A 353 6.72 33.28 -4.88
C LEU A 353 5.62 33.63 -3.86
N GLY A 354 5.87 34.56 -2.93
CA GLY A 354 4.97 34.90 -1.81
C GLY A 354 4.32 36.26 -1.92
#